data_AF-A0A4P7GYS3-F1
#
_entry.id   AF-A0A4P7GYS3-F1
#
_cell.length_a   1.000
_cell.length_b   1.000
_cell.length_c   1.000
_cell.angle_alpha   90.00
_cell.angle_beta   90.00
_cell.angle_gamma   90.00
#
_symmetry.space_group_name_H-M   'P 1'
#
loop_
_entity.id
_entity.type
_entity.pdbx_description
1 polymer ?
#
loop_
_entity_poly.entity_id
_entity_poly.type
_entity_poly.pdbx_seq_one_letter_code
_entity_poly.pdbx_strand_id
1 'polypeptide(L)'
;MQAVNGGEVKPKHAVPYRSGEAPGELDTLWKAEADAVSLYTDTGKFLLVLPGPGSSRGGWLCVRDTVGERLPSRIAILTNQPEFIAMSLDGRQVCATSREEYEYWIVTYRFPDDFETEDRKQSVVYPEVRRLIESGTTWDNLLSYLKSTGEFNGHKIELMGILREAGGIPIPASRELLSLLDQECTPMVPADELEAKWRQLISDSRHG
;
A
#
# COMPACT_ATOMS: atom_id res chain seq x y z
N MET A 1 4.88 17.03 -2.65
CA MET A 1 4.12 15.77 -2.55
C MET A 1 4.26 15.04 -3.88
N GLN A 2 4.79 13.81 -3.90
CA GLN A 2 4.86 13.04 -5.14
C GLN A 2 3.48 12.43 -5.36
N ALA A 3 2.83 12.83 -6.45
CA ALA A 3 1.48 12.41 -6.81
C ALA A 3 1.43 10.89 -6.98
N VAL A 4 0.58 10.23 -6.20
CA VAL A 4 0.16 8.86 -6.50
C VAL A 4 -1.03 9.00 -7.45
N ASN A 5 -0.73 8.96 -8.76
CA ASN A 5 -1.61 9.27 -9.90
C ASN A 5 -2.01 10.75 -10.04
N GLY A 6 -1.83 11.28 -11.25
CA GLY A 6 -2.16 12.66 -11.65
C GLY A 6 -3.67 12.94 -11.72
N GLY A 7 -4.42 12.60 -10.68
CA GLY A 7 -5.79 13.03 -10.44
C GLY A 7 -5.86 14.03 -9.29
N GLU A 8 -6.72 15.03 -9.41
CA GLU A 8 -7.00 15.99 -8.33
C GLU A 8 -7.70 15.24 -7.17
N VAL A 9 -6.95 14.92 -6.10
CA VAL A 9 -7.50 14.28 -4.90
C VAL A 9 -8.29 15.33 -4.12
N LYS A 10 -9.57 15.08 -3.85
CA LYS A 10 -10.41 15.94 -3.02
C LYS A 10 -10.53 15.39 -1.60
N PRO A 11 -10.48 16.24 -0.57
CA PRO A 11 -10.69 15.79 0.79
C PRO A 11 -12.13 15.31 0.98
N LYS A 12 -12.28 14.28 1.81
CA LYS A 12 -13.58 13.93 2.41
C LYS A 12 -13.95 14.95 3.48
N HIS A 13 -12.96 15.38 4.28
CA HIS A 13 -13.07 16.45 5.26
C HIS A 13 -11.84 17.35 5.19
N ALA A 14 -12.05 18.64 5.42
CA ALA A 14 -10.99 19.62 5.52
C ALA A 14 -11.14 20.37 6.85
N VAL A 15 -10.15 20.25 7.74
CA VAL A 15 -10.16 20.76 9.11
C VAL A 15 -9.20 21.94 9.21
N PRO A 16 -9.68 23.18 9.34
CA PRO A 16 -8.82 24.37 9.38
C PRO A 16 -7.86 24.38 10.56
N TYR A 17 -6.60 24.83 10.36
CA TYR A 17 -5.62 24.95 11.47
C TYR A 17 -6.00 25.95 12.56
N ARG A 18 -6.91 26.87 12.25
CA ARG A 18 -7.19 28.03 13.08
C ARG A 18 -8.13 27.74 14.25
N SER A 19 -8.73 26.55 14.33
CA SER A 19 -9.46 26.14 15.53
C SER A 19 -8.47 25.60 16.57
N GLY A 20 -8.52 26.11 17.81
CA GLY A 20 -7.78 25.50 18.93
C GLY A 20 -8.18 24.03 19.19
N GLU A 21 -9.30 23.61 18.61
CA GLU A 21 -9.87 22.27 18.65
C GLU A 21 -9.42 21.37 17.47
N ALA A 22 -8.68 21.91 16.48
CA ALA A 22 -8.31 21.21 15.24
C ALA A 22 -7.72 19.79 15.47
N PRO A 23 -6.84 19.54 16.46
CA PRO A 23 -6.35 18.18 16.71
C PRO A 23 -7.46 17.21 17.15
N GLY A 24 -8.38 17.65 18.02
CA GLY A 24 -9.48 16.81 18.51
C GLY A 24 -10.57 16.60 17.47
N GLU A 25 -10.84 17.61 16.64
CA GLU A 25 -11.75 17.51 15.51
C GLU A 25 -11.21 16.54 14.45
N LEU A 26 -9.93 16.65 14.10
CA LEU A 26 -9.26 15.72 13.18
C LEU A 26 -9.30 14.28 13.69
N ASP A 27 -9.01 14.06 14.98
CA ASP A 27 -9.08 12.74 15.61
C ASP A 27 -10.48 12.11 15.49
N THR A 28 -11.51 12.90 15.77
CA THR A 28 -12.91 12.46 15.78
C THR A 28 -13.38 12.12 14.36
N LEU A 29 -13.15 13.02 13.42
CA LEU A 29 -13.55 12.84 12.03
C LEU A 29 -12.78 11.68 11.37
N TRP A 30 -11.48 11.56 11.64
CA TRP A 30 -10.69 10.48 11.07
C TRP A 30 -11.15 9.12 11.58
N LYS A 31 -11.46 8.99 12.89
CA LYS A 31 -11.98 7.73 13.44
C LYS A 31 -13.32 7.37 12.81
N ALA A 32 -14.22 8.34 12.65
CA ALA A 32 -15.52 8.12 12.02
C ALA A 32 -15.38 7.61 10.58
N GLU A 33 -14.49 8.20 9.79
CA GLU A 33 -14.24 7.75 8.41
C GLU A 33 -13.54 6.39 8.36
N ALA A 34 -12.55 6.14 9.23
CA ALA A 34 -11.87 4.85 9.31
C ALA A 34 -12.85 3.71 9.65
N ASP A 35 -13.82 3.97 10.52
CA ASP A 35 -14.89 3.00 10.83
C ASP A 35 -15.85 2.84 9.65
N ALA A 36 -16.27 3.95 9.02
CA ALA A 36 -17.20 3.93 7.89
C ALA A 36 -16.66 3.13 6.69
N VAL A 37 -15.34 3.19 6.44
CA VAL A 37 -14.70 2.41 5.37
C VAL A 37 -14.28 1.01 5.80
N SER A 38 -14.58 0.58 7.04
CA SER A 38 -14.15 -0.72 7.58
C SER A 38 -12.63 -0.93 7.49
N LEU A 39 -11.86 0.08 7.90
CA LEU A 39 -10.40 0.08 7.82
C LEU A 39 -9.77 -1.04 8.67
N TYR A 40 -10.38 -1.33 9.82
CA TYR A 40 -9.86 -2.27 10.80
C TYR A 40 -10.43 -3.68 10.59
N THR A 41 -9.60 -4.69 10.87
CA THR A 41 -10.14 -6.02 11.18
C THR A 41 -10.84 -6.03 12.54
N ASP A 42 -11.58 -7.10 12.84
CA ASP A 42 -12.21 -7.34 14.16
C ASP A 42 -11.22 -7.28 15.34
N THR A 43 -9.92 -7.49 15.06
CA THR A 43 -8.87 -7.41 16.08
C THR A 43 -8.20 -6.03 16.19
N GLY A 44 -8.64 -5.03 15.41
CA GLY A 44 -8.08 -3.69 15.36
C GLY A 44 -6.81 -3.57 14.51
N LYS A 45 -6.55 -4.51 13.60
CA LYS A 45 -5.36 -4.51 12.72
C LYS A 45 -5.61 -3.80 11.40
N PHE A 46 -4.58 -3.09 10.91
CA PHE A 46 -4.54 -2.38 9.63
C PHE A 46 -3.09 -2.11 9.20
N LEU A 47 -2.89 -1.60 7.99
CA LEU A 47 -1.61 -1.17 7.45
C LEU A 47 -1.43 0.34 7.64
N LEU A 48 -0.24 0.79 8.03
CA LEU A 48 0.06 2.20 8.30
C LEU A 48 1.39 2.63 7.66
N VAL A 49 1.41 3.77 6.97
CA VAL A 49 2.65 4.44 6.54
C VAL A 49 2.74 5.78 7.24
N LEU A 50 3.84 6.00 7.96
CA LEU A 50 4.17 7.28 8.58
C LEU A 50 5.02 8.13 7.63
N PRO A 51 4.86 9.46 7.61
CA PRO A 51 5.73 10.36 6.87
C PRO A 51 7.07 10.56 7.60
N GLY A 52 8.09 10.97 6.84
CA GLY A 52 9.42 11.32 7.37
C GLY A 52 10.58 10.66 6.61
N PRO A 53 11.84 11.10 6.86
CA PRO A 53 13.02 10.52 6.25
C PRO A 53 13.11 9.02 6.59
N GLY A 54 13.05 8.16 5.56
CA GLY A 54 13.04 6.70 5.74
C GLY A 54 11.66 6.04 5.61
N SER A 55 10.57 6.79 5.45
CA SER A 55 9.25 6.21 5.09
C SER A 55 9.29 5.47 3.75
N SER A 56 10.14 5.93 2.83
CA SER A 56 10.49 5.25 1.57
C SER A 56 11.33 3.98 1.74
N ARG A 57 11.95 3.76 2.91
CA ARG A 57 12.73 2.55 3.25
C ARG A 57 11.97 1.56 4.16
N GLY A 58 11.00 2.04 4.95
CA GLY A 58 10.26 1.22 5.93
C GLY A 58 8.97 0.57 5.42
N GLY A 59 8.34 1.13 4.38
CA GLY A 59 7.09 0.60 3.81
C GLY A 59 5.90 0.61 4.78
N TRP A 60 4.82 -0.12 4.44
CA TRP A 60 3.63 -0.24 5.29
C TRP A 60 3.92 -0.95 6.64
N LEU A 61 3.25 -0.59 7.72
CA LEU A 61 3.41 -1.28 9.00
C LEU A 61 2.10 -1.99 9.29
N CYS A 62 2.13 -3.32 9.47
CA CYS A 62 0.98 -4.02 10.01
C CYS A 62 0.92 -3.72 11.51
N VAL A 63 -0.04 -2.90 11.92
CA VAL A 63 -0.18 -2.43 13.30
C VAL A 63 -1.52 -2.90 13.86
N ARG A 64 -1.58 -2.97 15.19
CA ARG A 64 -2.83 -3.15 15.94
C ARG A 64 -3.00 -1.93 16.83
N ASP A 65 -4.05 -1.15 16.62
CA ASP A 65 -4.35 -0.05 17.54
C ASP A 65 -5.08 -0.60 18.77
N THR A 66 -4.38 -0.65 19.90
CA THR A 66 -4.93 -1.13 21.18
C THR A 66 -5.62 -0.02 21.98
N VAL A 67 -5.42 1.24 21.60
CA VAL A 67 -6.06 2.38 22.27
C VAL A 67 -7.39 2.70 21.60
N GLY A 68 -7.46 2.61 20.26
CA GLY A 68 -8.69 2.72 19.49
C GLY A 68 -9.24 4.14 19.33
N GLU A 69 -8.51 5.15 19.78
CA GLU A 69 -8.87 6.56 19.70
C GLU A 69 -7.65 7.45 19.43
N ARG A 70 -7.92 8.63 18.87
CA ARG A 70 -6.96 9.74 18.72
C ARG A 70 -5.68 9.38 18.00
N LEU A 71 -5.77 8.55 16.95
CA LEU A 71 -4.60 8.08 16.21
C LEU A 71 -3.82 9.24 15.55
N PRO A 72 -4.45 10.21 14.85
CA PRO A 72 -3.73 11.37 14.33
C PRO A 72 -2.91 12.13 15.37
N SER A 73 -3.50 12.48 16.52
CA SER A 73 -2.78 13.17 17.60
C SER A 73 -1.63 12.32 18.15
N ARG A 74 -1.82 11.01 18.30
CA ARG A 74 -0.76 10.11 18.78
C ARG A 74 0.40 9.98 17.79
N ILE A 75 0.10 9.96 16.50
CA ILE A 75 1.14 9.99 15.46
C ILE A 75 1.87 11.33 15.50
N ALA A 76 1.14 12.45 15.59
CA ALA A 76 1.74 13.78 15.67
C ALA A 76 2.70 13.94 16.86
N ILE A 77 2.42 13.32 18.01
CA ILE A 77 3.33 13.31 19.17
C ILE A 77 4.66 12.63 18.82
N LEU A 78 4.65 11.61 17.97
CA LEU A 78 5.84 10.82 17.62
C LEU A 78 6.62 11.41 16.44
N THR A 79 5.92 11.98 15.46
CA THR A 79 6.50 12.40 14.17
C THR A 79 6.54 13.92 14.01
N ASN A 80 6.01 14.68 14.97
CA ASN A 80 5.69 16.12 14.87
C ASN A 80 4.71 16.48 13.74
N GLN A 81 4.06 15.49 13.13
CA GLN A 81 3.13 15.70 12.01
C GLN A 81 1.95 14.72 12.12
N PRO A 82 0.68 15.17 12.02
CA PRO A 82 -0.47 14.27 12.09
C PRO A 82 -0.73 13.51 10.79
N GLU A 83 0.15 13.66 9.79
CA GLU A 83 0.03 13.05 8.47
C GLU A 83 0.36 11.56 8.52
N PHE A 84 -0.38 10.75 7.78
CA PHE A 84 -0.09 9.32 7.55
C PHE A 84 -1.08 8.76 6.52
N ILE A 85 -0.78 7.56 6.02
CA ILE A 85 -1.72 6.79 5.21
C ILE A 85 -2.03 5.50 5.95
N ALA A 86 -3.31 5.23 6.20
CA ALA A 86 -3.77 3.94 6.72
C ALA A 86 -4.55 3.18 5.65
N MET A 87 -4.44 1.86 5.65
CA MET A 87 -5.09 0.97 4.69
C MET A 87 -5.59 -0.32 5.35
N SER A 88 -6.71 -0.86 4.89
CA SER A 88 -7.21 -2.17 5.33
C SER A 88 -6.23 -3.30 4.97
N LEU A 89 -6.25 -4.41 5.72
CA LEU A 89 -5.30 -5.52 5.49
C LEU A 89 -5.48 -6.20 4.13
N ASP A 90 -6.68 -6.14 3.55
CA ASP A 90 -6.97 -6.64 2.21
C ASP A 90 -6.52 -5.69 1.09
N GLY A 91 -6.06 -4.48 1.44
CA GLY A 91 -5.58 -3.46 0.53
C GLY A 91 -6.68 -2.66 -0.19
N ARG A 92 -7.94 -2.80 0.21
CA ARG A 92 -9.08 -2.21 -0.52
C ARG A 92 -9.52 -0.83 -0.06
N GLN A 93 -9.23 -0.47 1.18
CA GLN A 93 -9.74 0.76 1.78
C GLN A 93 -8.57 1.58 2.30
N VAL A 94 -8.59 2.88 2.03
CA VAL A 94 -7.60 3.86 2.51
C VAL A 94 -8.32 4.94 3.30
N CYS A 95 -7.74 5.33 4.43
CA CYS A 95 -8.10 6.52 5.18
C CYS A 95 -6.80 7.22 5.61
N ALA A 96 -6.55 8.39 5.04
CA ALA A 96 -5.29 9.12 5.18
C ALA A 96 -5.53 10.51 5.75
N THR A 97 -4.48 11.06 6.35
CA THR A 97 -4.40 12.46 6.76
C THR A 97 -3.24 13.15 6.05
N SER A 98 -3.48 14.36 5.55
CA SER A 98 -2.42 15.24 5.02
C SER A 98 -2.52 16.64 5.61
N ARG A 99 -1.40 17.37 5.58
CA ARG A 99 -1.32 18.78 5.95
C ARG A 99 -1.20 19.59 4.66
N GLU A 100 -2.23 20.37 4.36
CA GLU A 100 -2.22 21.32 3.25
C GLU A 100 -1.75 22.73 3.70
N GLU A 101 -1.99 23.78 2.91
CA GLU A 101 -1.50 25.11 3.25
C GLU A 101 -2.19 25.70 4.50
N TYR A 102 -3.47 25.36 4.73
CA TYR A 102 -4.31 25.97 5.78
C TYR A 102 -5.18 24.99 6.59
N GLU A 103 -5.17 23.71 6.24
CA GLU A 103 -6.10 22.72 6.77
C GLU A 103 -5.52 21.31 6.76
N TYR A 104 -5.99 20.47 7.67
CA TYR A 104 -5.74 19.04 7.62
C TYR A 104 -6.80 18.41 6.74
N TRP A 105 -6.38 17.60 5.78
CA TRP A 105 -7.31 16.84 4.97
C TRP A 105 -7.44 15.43 5.52
N ILE A 106 -8.66 14.92 5.47
CA ILE A 106 -8.95 13.49 5.59
C ILE A 106 -9.34 13.02 4.19
N VAL A 107 -8.62 12.04 3.68
CA VAL A 107 -8.89 11.45 2.38
C VAL A 107 -9.26 9.99 2.58
N THR A 108 -10.43 9.62 2.07
CA THR A 108 -10.86 8.22 1.99
C THR A 108 -10.81 7.76 0.54
N TYR A 109 -10.34 6.55 0.30
CA TYR A 109 -10.39 5.96 -1.02
C TYR A 109 -10.72 4.47 -0.92
N ARG A 110 -11.67 4.02 -1.73
CA ARG A 110 -11.95 2.60 -1.92
C ARG A 110 -11.39 2.20 -3.26
N PHE A 111 -10.45 1.26 -3.25
CA PHE A 111 -10.10 0.53 -4.45
C PHE A 111 -11.32 -0.30 -4.87
N PRO A 112 -11.73 -0.25 -6.15
CA PRO A 112 -12.84 -1.06 -6.65
C PRO A 112 -12.68 -2.52 -6.24
N ASP A 113 -13.77 -3.19 -5.85
CA ASP A 113 -13.75 -4.64 -5.53
C ASP A 113 -13.31 -5.45 -6.75
N ASP A 114 -13.69 -4.92 -7.89
CA ASP A 114 -13.32 -5.13 -9.26
C ASP A 114 -12.22 -4.12 -9.65
N PHE A 115 -11.02 -4.35 -9.14
CA PHE A 115 -9.85 -4.22 -10.02
C PHE A 115 -9.96 -5.27 -11.15
N GLU A 116 -11.09 -5.36 -11.84
CA GLU A 116 -11.32 -6.05 -13.10
C GLU A 116 -11.85 -4.94 -14.01
N THR A 117 -11.00 -3.99 -14.36
CA THR A 117 -11.32 -3.07 -15.45
C THR A 117 -11.56 -3.90 -16.73
N GLU A 118 -12.39 -3.44 -17.66
CA GLU A 118 -12.53 -4.06 -18.99
C GLU A 118 -11.16 -4.26 -19.67
N ASP A 119 -10.17 -3.40 -19.36
CA ASP A 119 -8.75 -3.58 -19.71
C ASP A 119 -8.15 -4.91 -19.20
N ARG A 120 -8.54 -5.40 -18.02
CA ARG A 120 -8.07 -6.67 -17.41
C ARG A 120 -8.71 -7.92 -18.01
N LYS A 121 -9.92 -7.85 -18.58
CA LYS A 121 -10.47 -8.98 -19.38
C LYS A 121 -9.69 -9.17 -20.69
N GLN A 122 -9.01 -8.12 -21.17
CA GLN A 122 -8.11 -8.18 -22.31
C GLN A 122 -6.62 -8.31 -21.92
N SER A 123 -6.26 -8.03 -20.66
CA SER A 123 -4.87 -8.12 -20.20
C SER A 123 -4.38 -9.56 -20.25
N VAL A 124 -3.43 -9.79 -21.14
CA VAL A 124 -2.70 -11.06 -21.27
C VAL A 124 -1.68 -11.27 -20.16
N VAL A 125 -1.45 -10.25 -19.32
CA VAL A 125 -0.41 -10.23 -18.28
C VAL A 125 -0.73 -11.18 -17.13
N TYR A 126 -1.93 -11.11 -16.54
CA TYR A 126 -2.24 -11.90 -15.34
C TYR A 126 -2.24 -13.42 -15.58
N PRO A 127 -2.88 -13.94 -16.65
CA PRO A 127 -2.81 -15.37 -16.94
C PRO A 127 -1.39 -15.86 -17.21
N GLU A 128 -0.57 -15.10 -17.95
CA GLU A 128 0.79 -15.52 -18.27
C GLU A 128 1.73 -15.39 -17.05
N VAL A 129 1.60 -14.34 -16.23
CA VAL A 129 2.34 -14.23 -14.96
C VAL A 129 2.03 -15.41 -14.06
N ARG A 130 0.75 -15.80 -13.95
CA ARG A 130 0.37 -17.00 -13.19
C ARG A 130 1.07 -18.24 -13.74
N ARG A 131 1.03 -18.45 -15.06
CA ARG A 131 1.71 -19.57 -15.74
C ARG A 131 3.23 -19.56 -15.50
N LEU A 132 3.87 -18.40 -15.55
CA LEU A 132 5.29 -18.22 -15.27
C LEU A 132 5.61 -18.59 -13.81
N ILE A 133 4.80 -18.14 -12.86
CA ILE A 133 4.98 -18.46 -11.43
C ILE A 133 4.79 -19.96 -11.18
N GLU A 134 3.75 -20.57 -11.76
CA GLU A 134 3.46 -22.01 -11.65
C GLU A 134 4.56 -22.88 -12.28
N SER A 135 5.16 -22.44 -13.38
CA SER A 135 6.32 -23.10 -13.99
C SER A 135 7.65 -22.89 -13.27
N GLY A 136 7.67 -22.06 -12.21
CA GLY A 136 8.88 -21.79 -11.44
C GLY A 136 9.85 -20.85 -12.15
N THR A 137 9.33 -19.80 -12.79
CA THR A 137 10.13 -18.73 -13.40
C THR A 137 11.12 -18.12 -12.40
N THR A 138 12.24 -17.59 -12.91
CA THR A 138 13.15 -16.75 -12.11
C THR A 138 12.56 -15.35 -11.92
N TRP A 139 13.07 -14.62 -10.93
CA TRP A 139 12.71 -13.23 -10.70
C TRP A 139 12.98 -12.38 -11.94
N ASP A 140 14.16 -12.52 -12.53
CA ASP A 140 14.58 -11.76 -13.69
C ASP A 140 13.68 -12.01 -14.91
N ASN A 141 13.27 -13.27 -15.13
CA ASN A 141 12.36 -13.61 -16.23
C ASN A 141 10.96 -13.01 -16.01
N LEU A 142 10.45 -13.04 -14.78
CA LEU A 142 9.17 -12.42 -14.45
C LEU A 142 9.23 -10.90 -14.69
N LEU A 143 10.25 -10.24 -14.16
CA LEU A 143 10.39 -8.79 -14.26
C LEU A 143 10.62 -8.35 -15.72
N SER A 144 11.40 -9.12 -16.48
CA SER A 144 11.63 -8.88 -17.91
C SER A 144 10.34 -9.02 -18.71
N TYR A 145 9.54 -10.06 -18.43
CA TYR A 145 8.22 -10.24 -19.03
C TYR A 145 7.33 -9.03 -18.73
N LEU A 146 7.19 -8.65 -17.47
CA LEU A 146 6.35 -7.50 -17.08
C LEU A 146 6.77 -6.22 -17.79
N LYS A 147 8.07 -5.90 -17.80
CA LYS A 147 8.60 -4.74 -18.52
C LYS A 147 8.34 -4.79 -20.04
N SER A 148 8.30 -5.98 -20.64
CA SER A 148 8.05 -6.15 -22.08
C SER A 148 6.59 -5.93 -22.49
N THR A 149 5.65 -6.04 -21.56
CA THR A 149 4.21 -5.94 -21.84
C THR A 149 3.74 -4.51 -22.12
N GLY A 150 4.47 -3.50 -21.63
CA GLY A 150 4.05 -2.10 -21.66
C GLY A 150 2.91 -1.74 -20.70
N GLU A 151 2.31 -2.74 -20.03
CA GLU A 151 1.24 -2.54 -19.03
C GLU A 151 1.79 -2.30 -17.61
N PHE A 152 3.07 -2.64 -17.37
CA PHE A 152 3.75 -2.44 -16.09
C PHE A 152 4.64 -1.20 -16.13
N ASN A 153 4.36 -0.23 -15.27
CA ASN A 153 5.07 1.06 -15.24
C ASN A 153 6.32 1.03 -14.36
N GLY A 154 6.73 -0.13 -13.85
CA GLY A 154 7.93 -0.25 -13.00
C GLY A 154 7.70 0.15 -11.54
N HIS A 155 6.45 0.33 -11.11
CA HIS A 155 6.14 0.74 -9.74
C HIS A 155 5.90 -0.45 -8.81
N LYS A 156 6.47 -0.39 -7.60
CA LYS A 156 6.31 -1.44 -6.58
C LYS A 156 4.85 -1.75 -6.23
N ILE A 157 3.98 -0.75 -6.23
CA ILE A 157 2.57 -0.93 -5.88
C ILE A 157 1.84 -1.76 -6.94
N GLU A 158 2.16 -1.55 -8.22
CA GLU A 158 1.64 -2.35 -9.33
C GLU A 158 2.18 -3.77 -9.25
N LEU A 159 3.48 -3.93 -9.01
CA LEU A 159 4.12 -5.24 -8.87
C LEU A 159 3.53 -6.05 -7.71
N MET A 160 3.27 -5.41 -6.58
CA MET A 160 2.62 -6.03 -5.42
C MET A 160 1.20 -6.51 -5.77
N GLY A 161 0.43 -5.69 -6.49
CA GLY A 161 -0.88 -6.09 -7.00
C GLY A 161 -0.81 -7.30 -7.92
N ILE A 162 0.13 -7.29 -8.89
CA ILE A 162 0.32 -8.41 -9.82
C ILE A 162 0.70 -9.69 -9.08
N LEU A 163 1.65 -9.64 -8.12
CA LEU A 163 2.07 -10.82 -7.36
C LEU A 163 0.93 -11.41 -6.51
N ARG A 164 0.08 -10.54 -5.94
CA ARG A 164 -1.12 -10.97 -5.20
C ARG A 164 -2.14 -11.63 -6.12
N GLU A 165 -2.52 -10.97 -7.20
CA GLU A 165 -3.62 -11.41 -8.06
C GLU A 165 -3.25 -12.60 -8.96
N ALA A 166 -2.06 -12.57 -9.56
CA ALA A 166 -1.62 -13.63 -10.46
C ALA A 166 -0.96 -14.78 -9.70
N GLY A 167 -0.12 -14.46 -8.72
CA GLY A 167 0.70 -15.44 -7.98
C GLY A 167 0.08 -15.94 -6.67
N GLY A 168 -1.04 -15.36 -6.22
CA GLY A 168 -1.62 -15.67 -4.91
C GLY A 168 -0.73 -15.28 -3.73
N ILE A 169 0.31 -14.45 -3.95
CA ILE A 169 1.30 -14.12 -2.93
C ILE A 169 0.68 -13.08 -1.98
N PRO A 170 0.61 -13.36 -0.66
CA PRO A 170 0.04 -12.40 0.29
C PRO A 170 0.79 -11.08 0.29
N ILE A 171 0.08 -9.96 0.44
CA ILE A 171 0.66 -8.60 0.48
C ILE A 171 1.85 -8.52 1.44
N PRO A 172 1.80 -9.03 2.70
CA PRO A 172 2.96 -8.98 3.60
C PRO A 172 4.20 -9.68 3.03
N ALA A 173 4.00 -10.83 2.37
CA ALA A 173 5.07 -11.64 1.80
C ALA A 173 5.66 -10.98 0.55
N SER A 174 4.81 -10.42 -0.33
CA SER A 174 5.25 -9.59 -1.46
C SER A 174 6.10 -8.41 -0.99
N ARG A 175 5.74 -7.79 0.13
CA ARG A 175 6.47 -6.62 0.64
C ARG A 175 7.89 -6.94 1.11
N GLU A 176 8.12 -8.11 1.70
CA GLU A 176 9.46 -8.53 2.06
C GLU A 176 10.36 -8.61 0.82
N LEU A 177 9.85 -9.18 -0.28
CA LEU A 177 10.57 -9.22 -1.56
C LEU A 177 10.82 -7.81 -2.12
N LEU A 178 9.79 -6.97 -2.16
CA LEU A 178 9.88 -5.63 -2.73
C LEU A 178 10.74 -4.68 -1.89
N SER A 179 11.04 -5.01 -0.63
CA SER A 179 11.99 -4.26 0.20
C SER A 179 13.44 -4.39 -0.29
N LEU A 180 13.74 -5.44 -1.06
CA LEU A 180 15.04 -5.70 -1.67
C LEU A 180 15.26 -4.96 -3.00
N LEU A 181 14.26 -4.17 -3.44
CA LEU A 181 14.29 -3.40 -4.68
C LEU A 181 14.32 -1.90 -4.40
N ASP A 182 14.78 -1.10 -5.35
CA ASP A 182 14.62 0.36 -5.32
C ASP A 182 13.25 0.81 -5.90
N GLN A 183 13.03 2.12 -6.04
CA GLN A 183 11.76 2.66 -6.52
C GLN A 183 11.42 2.28 -7.97
N GLU A 184 12.41 1.92 -8.78
CA GLU A 184 12.28 1.53 -10.18
C GLU A 184 12.24 0.00 -10.36
N CYS A 185 12.05 -0.73 -9.25
CA CYS A 185 12.09 -2.19 -9.18
C CYS A 185 13.45 -2.78 -9.59
N THR A 186 14.54 -2.05 -9.37
CA THR A 186 15.91 -2.55 -9.57
C THR A 186 16.41 -3.21 -8.29
N PRO A 187 17.07 -4.39 -8.36
CA PRO A 187 17.65 -5.04 -7.19
C PRO A 187 18.64 -4.15 -6.42
N MET A 188 18.46 -4.04 -5.10
CA MET A 188 19.39 -3.39 -4.18
C MET A 188 20.34 -4.39 -3.49
N VAL A 189 20.09 -5.69 -3.69
CA VAL A 189 20.85 -6.81 -3.15
C VAL A 189 21.42 -7.67 -4.29
N PRO A 190 22.39 -8.56 -4.03
CA PRO A 190 22.87 -9.53 -5.00
C PRO A 190 21.74 -10.36 -5.64
N ALA A 191 21.90 -10.72 -6.92
CA ALA A 191 20.84 -11.38 -7.69
C ALA A 191 20.46 -12.76 -7.12
N ASP A 192 21.42 -13.48 -6.55
CA ASP A 192 21.24 -14.77 -5.89
C ASP A 192 20.44 -14.64 -4.58
N GLU A 193 20.64 -13.57 -3.80
CA GLU A 193 19.87 -13.29 -2.60
C GLU A 193 18.40 -13.00 -2.94
N LEU A 194 18.16 -12.18 -3.96
CA LEU A 194 16.82 -11.86 -4.44
C LEU A 194 16.10 -13.09 -5.00
N GLU A 195 16.79 -13.88 -5.83
CA GLU A 195 16.24 -15.12 -6.38
C GLU A 195 15.92 -16.13 -5.27
N ALA A 196 16.77 -16.26 -4.25
CA ALA A 196 16.50 -17.14 -3.11
C ALA A 196 15.21 -16.74 -2.37
N LYS A 197 15.02 -15.43 -2.12
CA LYS A 197 13.79 -14.91 -1.50
C LYS A 197 12.56 -15.14 -2.37
N TRP A 198 12.69 -14.93 -3.68
CA TRP A 198 11.64 -15.20 -4.66
C TRP A 198 11.22 -16.68 -4.67
N ARG A 199 12.18 -17.60 -4.69
CA ARG A 199 11.94 -19.04 -4.65
C ARG A 199 11.25 -19.48 -3.37
N GLN A 200 11.68 -18.95 -2.23
CA GLN A 200 11.02 -19.20 -0.94
C GLN A 200 9.55 -18.79 -1.00
N LEU A 201 9.24 -17.60 -1.52
CA LEU A 201 7.88 -17.08 -1.61
C LEU A 201 6.96 -17.92 -2.48
N ILE A 202 7.42 -18.36 -3.66
CA ILE A 202 6.63 -19.24 -4.53
C ILE A 202 6.39 -20.60 -3.85
N SER A 203 7.37 -21.11 -3.11
CA SER A 203 7.21 -22.38 -2.39
C SER A 203 6.15 -22.24 -1.29
N ASP A 204 6.22 -21.18 -0.51
CA ASP A 204 5.30 -20.94 0.61
C ASP A 204 3.86 -20.69 0.11
N SER A 205 3.69 -19.99 -1.02
CA SER A 205 2.36 -19.72 -1.60
C SER A 205 1.67 -20.96 -2.21
N ARG A 206 2.41 -22.05 -2.47
CA ARG A 206 1.83 -23.32 -2.97
C ARG A 206 1.33 -24.25 -1.85
N HIS A 207 1.70 -23.99 -0.60
CA HIS A 207 1.41 -24.86 0.54
C HIS A 207 0.45 -24.24 1.57
N GLY A 208 0.00 -22.99 1.36
CA GLY A 208 -0.99 -22.29 2.18
C GLY A 208 -2.33 -22.17 1.48
#